data_AF-W2TD32-F1
#
_entry.id   AF-W2TD32-F1
#
_cell.length_a   1.000
_cell.length_b   1.000
_cell.length_c   1.000
_cell.angle_alpha   90.00
_cell.angle_beta   90.00
_cell.angle_gamma   90.00
#
_symmetry.space_group_name_H-M   'P 1'
#
loop_
_entity.id
_entity.type
_entity.pdbx_description
1 polymer ?
#
loop_
_entity_poly.entity_id
_entity_poly.type
_entity_poly.pdbx_seq_one_letter_code
_entity_poly.pdbx_strand_id
1 'polypeptide(L)'
;MQKENCIPADVDYLIGNHTDELTPWIPIIAARRKCNFFVLPCCPFNFHGKYVARRGDNGSQYDSFLRFVREVCVRLGFIVEEDRLSIPSTKRVRNCLNIPAETRLVLTKRFFDKILLNSDELKDGWRCGGAIELSELALMLTESEKQLMKQQCGGLQTFLRNQHQVFKTLKICQHSQQTNFRPSVHDAFLELTIL
;
A
#
# COMPACT_ATOMS: atom_id res chain seq x y z
N MET A 1 37.56 -11.55 0.12
CA MET A 1 36.31 -11.29 -0.62
C MET A 1 35.78 -9.93 -0.23
N GLN A 2 36.03 -8.90 -1.05
CA GLN A 2 35.31 -7.64 -0.90
C GLN A 2 33.88 -7.90 -1.38
N LYS A 3 32.90 -7.78 -0.48
CA LYS A 3 31.48 -7.80 -0.87
C LYS A 3 31.27 -6.66 -1.86
N GLU A 4 30.82 -6.97 -3.06
CA GLU A 4 30.33 -5.95 -3.99
C GLU A 4 29.30 -5.10 -3.25
N ASN A 5 29.55 -3.79 -3.22
CA ASN A 5 28.63 -2.83 -2.63
C ASN A 5 27.36 -2.81 -3.50
N CYS A 6 26.27 -3.42 -3.02
CA CYS A 6 24.95 -3.48 -3.67
C CYS A 6 24.25 -2.11 -3.83
N ILE A 7 24.96 -1.00 -3.63
CA ILE A 7 24.43 0.35 -3.73
C ILE A 7 25.21 1.05 -4.84
N PRO A 8 24.52 1.57 -5.88
CA PRO A 8 25.14 2.29 -7.00
C PRO A 8 26.06 3.43 -6.52
N ALA A 9 27.09 3.73 -7.31
CA ALA A 9 28.09 4.74 -6.94
C ALA A 9 27.58 6.19 -7.09
N ASP A 10 26.49 6.36 -7.84
CA ASP A 10 25.87 7.63 -8.28
C ASP A 10 24.59 7.97 -7.48
N VAL A 11 24.47 7.51 -6.24
CA VAL A 11 23.30 7.79 -5.41
C VAL A 11 23.40 9.17 -4.74
N ASP A 12 22.51 10.09 -5.10
CA ASP A 12 22.41 11.42 -4.50
C ASP A 12 21.59 11.45 -3.20
N TYR A 13 20.64 10.53 -3.04
CA TYR A 13 19.71 10.50 -1.91
C TYR A 13 19.42 9.09 -1.40
N LEU A 14 19.35 8.94 -0.08
CA LEU A 14 18.77 7.77 0.60
C LEU A 14 17.39 8.11 1.16
N ILE A 15 16.37 7.34 0.77
CA ILE A 15 15.00 7.53 1.25
C ILE A 15 14.64 6.38 2.19
N GLY A 16 14.49 6.69 3.47
CA GLY A 16 14.01 5.77 4.50
C GLY A 16 12.50 5.88 4.69
N ASN A 17 11.73 5.17 3.87
CA ASN A 17 10.28 5.03 4.04
C ASN A 17 9.98 3.83 4.95
N HIS A 18 9.35 4.07 6.11
CA HIS A 18 9.02 3.03 7.09
C HIS A 18 10.26 2.22 7.54
N THR A 19 11.40 2.88 7.69
CA THR A 19 12.67 2.21 7.96
C THR A 19 12.82 1.69 9.38
N ASP A 20 11.81 1.84 10.26
CA ASP A 20 11.77 1.32 11.63
C ASP A 20 13.15 1.31 12.33
N GLU A 21 13.70 0.12 12.58
CA GLU A 21 14.99 -0.12 13.24
C GLU A 21 16.20 0.53 12.54
N LEU A 22 16.08 0.78 11.24
CA LEU A 22 17.10 1.42 10.41
C LEU A 22 17.07 2.94 10.45
N THR A 23 16.01 3.56 10.98
CA THR A 23 15.89 5.03 11.06
C THR A 23 17.15 5.72 11.59
N PRO A 24 17.79 5.29 12.71
CA PRO A 24 19.03 5.94 13.17
C PRO A 24 20.27 5.59 12.33
N TRP A 25 20.21 4.53 11.52
CA TRP A 25 21.31 4.08 10.65
C TRP A 25 21.31 4.79 9.29
N ILE A 26 20.16 5.22 8.77
CA ILE A 26 20.07 5.91 7.47
C ILE A 26 21.02 7.12 7.38
N PRO A 27 21.08 8.04 8.36
CA PRO A 27 22.02 9.17 8.33
C PRO A 27 23.49 8.70 8.30
N ILE A 28 23.83 7.61 9.01
CA ILE A 28 25.20 7.06 9.03
C ILE A 28 25.58 6.53 7.64
N ILE A 29 24.68 5.80 7.00
CA ILE A 29 24.89 5.26 5.66
C ILE A 29 25.04 6.42 4.66
N ALA A 30 24.19 7.45 4.76
CA ALA A 30 24.25 8.65 3.93
C ALA A 30 25.60 9.37 4.06
N ALA A 31 26.07 9.59 5.29
CA ALA A 31 27.36 10.22 5.57
C ALA A 31 28.52 9.42 4.96
N ARG A 32 28.49 8.08 5.09
CA ARG A 32 29.53 7.20 4.50
C ARG A 32 29.52 7.22 2.97
N ARG A 33 28.36 7.45 2.36
CA ARG A 33 28.18 7.54 0.91
C ARG A 33 28.34 8.95 0.36
N LYS A 34 28.47 9.95 1.24
CA LYS A 34 28.52 11.38 0.89
C LYS A 34 27.30 11.81 0.08
N CYS A 35 26.13 11.32 0.47
CA CYS A 35 24.86 11.65 -0.16
C CYS A 35 23.86 12.25 0.86
N ASN A 36 22.78 12.83 0.36
CA ASN A 36 21.71 13.36 1.18
C ASN A 36 20.75 12.24 1.60
N PHE A 37 19.84 12.54 2.52
CA PHE A 37 18.83 11.57 2.91
C PHE A 37 17.51 12.23 3.28
N PHE A 38 16.47 11.40 3.29
CA PHE A 38 15.15 11.72 3.79
C PHE A 38 14.65 10.53 4.60
N VAL A 39 14.23 10.74 5.85
CA VAL A 39 13.67 9.68 6.71
C VAL A 39 12.25 10.03 7.11
N LEU A 40 11.37 9.02 7.14
CA LEU A 40 10.04 9.09 7.73
C LEU A 40 10.03 8.26 9.02
N PRO A 41 10.31 8.86 10.19
CA PRO A 41 10.38 8.13 11.44
C PRO A 41 8.97 7.68 11.86
N CYS A 42 8.68 6.38 11.88
CA CYS A 42 7.38 5.84 12.28
C CYS A 42 7.44 5.09 13.62
N CYS A 43 8.39 4.15 13.75
CA CYS A 43 8.59 3.38 14.98
C CYS A 43 9.86 3.84 15.72
N PRO A 44 9.78 4.12 17.03
CA PRO A 44 10.92 4.63 17.78
C PRO A 44 11.92 3.52 18.11
N PHE A 45 13.05 3.50 17.40
CA PHE A 45 14.18 2.59 17.62
C PHE A 45 15.51 3.35 17.67
N ASN A 46 16.39 2.95 18.60
CA ASN A 46 17.79 3.36 18.63
C ASN A 46 18.69 2.27 18.03
N PHE A 47 20.00 2.48 18.11
CA PHE A 47 21.01 1.53 17.61
C PHE A 47 21.00 0.14 18.27
N HIS A 48 20.32 0.00 19.41
CA HIS A 48 20.32 -1.22 20.22
C HIS A 48 18.92 -1.85 20.38
N GLY A 49 17.88 -1.26 19.78
CA GLY A 49 16.50 -1.76 19.88
C GLY A 49 15.47 -0.65 20.09
N LYS A 50 14.32 -0.99 20.68
CA LYS A 50 13.23 -0.03 20.91
C LYS A 50 13.73 1.16 21.72
N TYR A 51 13.48 2.36 21.20
CA TYR A 51 13.87 3.60 21.85
C TYR A 51 12.96 3.84 23.05
N VAL A 52 13.54 4.32 24.15
CA VAL A 52 12.86 4.74 25.38
C VAL A 52 13.32 6.15 25.67
N ALA A 53 12.38 7.05 25.98
CA ALA A 53 12.70 8.44 26.26
C ALA A 53 13.72 8.57 27.41
N ARG A 54 14.69 9.49 27.26
CA ARG A 54 15.75 9.69 28.24
C ARG A 54 15.20 10.44 29.46
N ARG A 55 15.80 10.22 30.63
CA ARG A 55 15.44 10.97 31.85
C ARG A 55 15.68 12.47 31.60
N GLY A 56 14.63 13.28 31.78
CA GLY A 56 14.68 14.73 31.57
C GLY A 56 14.24 15.20 30.18
N ASP A 57 13.89 14.29 29.26
CA ASP A 57 13.26 14.69 28.01
C ASP A 57 11.82 15.16 28.25
N ASN A 58 11.48 16.34 27.73
CA ASN A 58 10.11 16.87 27.76
C ASN A 58 9.35 16.50 26.48
N GLY A 59 8.06 16.19 26.58
CA GLY A 59 7.19 15.88 25.44
C GLY A 59 6.83 14.40 25.33
N SER A 60 6.31 13.97 24.18
CA SER A 60 5.95 12.57 23.95
C SER A 60 7.19 11.69 23.73
N GLN A 61 6.98 10.37 23.83
CA GLN A 61 7.97 9.37 23.43
C GLN A 61 8.52 9.63 22.01
N TYR A 62 7.64 10.09 21.11
CA TYR A 62 8.01 10.40 19.74
C TYR A 62 8.79 11.72 19.62
N ASP A 63 8.45 12.76 20.38
CA ASP A 63 9.23 14.01 20.40
C ASP A 63 10.65 13.76 20.91
N SER A 64 10.80 12.96 21.98
CA SER A 64 12.11 12.54 22.49
C SER A 64 12.89 11.75 21.42
N PHE A 65 12.21 10.84 20.71
CA PHE A 65 12.82 10.06 19.63
C PHE A 65 13.29 10.94 18.45
N LEU A 66 12.48 11.91 18.02
CA LEU A 66 12.87 12.85 16.96
C LEU A 66 14.10 13.67 17.36
N ARG A 67 14.19 14.12 18.62
CA ARG A 67 15.41 14.78 19.13
C ARG A 67 16.62 13.88 19.07
N PHE A 68 16.49 12.61 19.42
CA PHE A 68 17.57 11.63 19.31
C PHE A 68 18.02 11.47 17.84
N VAL A 69 17.10 11.33 16.89
CA VAL A 69 17.44 11.23 15.46
C VAL A 69 18.12 12.50 14.98
N ARG A 70 17.61 13.68 15.35
CA ARG A 70 18.22 14.98 15.04
C ARG A 70 19.66 15.06 15.57
N GLU A 71 19.89 14.65 16.82
CA GLU A 71 21.21 14.63 17.44
C GLU A 71 22.21 13.76 16.65
N VAL A 72 21.79 12.56 16.23
CA VAL A 72 22.59 11.68 15.36
C VAL A 72 22.97 12.40 14.06
N CYS A 73 21.99 13.03 13.39
CA CYS A 73 22.21 13.70 12.12
C CYS A 73 23.16 14.89 12.24
N VAL A 74 22.99 15.74 13.28
CA VAL A 74 23.87 16.89 13.54
C VAL A 74 25.30 16.42 13.86
N ARG A 75 25.46 15.34 14.63
CA ARG A 75 26.79 14.77 14.92
C ARG A 75 27.51 14.23 13.69
N LEU A 76 26.77 13.87 12.64
CA LEU A 76 27.31 13.44 11.35
C LEU A 76 27.59 14.62 10.40
N GLY A 77 27.31 15.86 10.81
CA GLY A 77 27.57 17.08 10.03
C GLY A 77 26.43 17.50 9.11
N PHE A 78 25.24 16.91 9.24
CA PHE A 78 24.08 17.33 8.45
C PHE A 78 23.37 18.55 9.03
N ILE A 79 22.88 19.41 8.14
CA ILE A 79 21.89 20.45 8.48
C ILE A 79 20.51 19.77 8.40
N VAL A 80 19.81 19.69 9.52
CA VAL A 80 18.57 18.91 9.63
C VAL A 80 17.34 19.82 9.56
N GLU A 81 16.56 19.63 8.51
CA GLU A 81 15.23 20.20 8.36
C GLU A 81 14.17 19.17 8.81
N GLU A 82 13.19 19.63 9.57
CA GLU A 82 12.08 18.80 10.06
C GLU A 82 10.78 19.34 9.49
N ASP A 83 10.05 18.51 8.75
CA ASP A 83 8.71 18.83 8.29
C ASP A 83 7.69 17.94 9.01
N ARG A 84 6.65 18.58 9.57
CA ARG A 84 5.53 17.88 10.19
C ARG A 84 4.50 17.61 9.11
N LEU A 85 4.64 16.46 8.46
CA LEU A 85 3.63 15.93 7.55
C LEU A 85 2.35 15.63 8.35
N SER A 86 1.44 16.60 8.43
CA SER A 86 0.09 16.32 8.89
C SER A 86 -0.61 15.54 7.80
N ILE A 87 -0.60 14.22 7.90
CA ILE A 87 -1.60 13.42 7.20
C ILE A 87 -2.91 13.75 7.94
N PRO A 88 -3.87 14.46 7.32
CA PRO A 88 -5.15 14.69 7.97
C PRO A 88 -5.74 13.32 8.30
N SER A 89 -5.70 12.96 9.58
CA SER A 89 -6.32 11.72 10.03
C SER A 89 -7.82 11.86 9.72
N THR A 90 -8.40 10.80 9.16
CA THR A 90 -9.83 10.63 8.85
C THR A 90 -10.34 11.05 7.46
N LYS A 91 -9.77 10.46 6.40
CA LYS A 91 -10.68 9.55 5.68
C LYS A 91 -10.72 8.27 6.48
N ARG A 92 -11.90 7.86 6.97
CA ARG A 92 -12.06 6.53 7.62
C ARG A 92 -11.30 5.53 6.76
N VAL A 93 -10.45 4.71 7.37
CA VAL A 93 -9.74 3.63 6.67
C VAL A 93 -10.81 2.72 6.08
N ARG A 94 -11.07 2.94 4.80
CA ARG A 94 -12.16 2.36 4.01
C ARG A 94 -11.55 1.57 2.85
N ASN A 95 -10.41 0.95 3.11
CA ASN A 95 -9.69 0.05 2.21
C ASN A 95 -10.06 -1.41 2.56
N CYS A 96 -11.28 -1.66 3.00
CA CYS A 96 -11.76 -3.02 3.29
C CYS A 96 -11.02 -3.78 4.41
N LEU A 97 -10.06 -3.15 5.12
CA LEU A 97 -9.38 -3.75 6.29
C LEU A 97 -10.32 -3.97 7.48
N ASN A 98 -11.37 -3.14 7.60
CA ASN A 98 -12.37 -3.24 8.66
C ASN A 98 -13.48 -4.27 8.36
N ILE A 99 -13.43 -4.96 7.21
CA ILE A 99 -14.36 -6.06 6.92
C ILE A 99 -13.88 -7.29 7.69
N PRO A 100 -14.75 -7.95 8.48
CA PRO A 100 -14.40 -9.17 9.20
C PRO A 100 -13.73 -10.19 8.27
N ALA A 101 -12.66 -10.84 8.76
CA ALA A 101 -11.89 -11.79 7.95
C ALA A 101 -12.78 -12.87 7.34
N GLU A 102 -13.76 -13.37 8.11
CA GLU A 102 -14.74 -14.35 7.65
C GLU A 102 -15.54 -13.85 6.43
N THR A 103 -16.10 -12.65 6.52
CA THR A 103 -16.83 -12.04 5.40
C THR A 103 -15.94 -11.85 4.18
N ARG A 104 -14.67 -11.46 4.36
CA ARG A 104 -13.71 -11.34 3.24
C ARG A 104 -13.47 -12.68 2.57
N LEU A 105 -13.27 -13.74 3.35
CA LEU A 105 -13.01 -15.09 2.85
C LEU A 105 -14.23 -15.64 2.10
N VAL A 106 -15.43 -15.54 2.68
CA VAL A 106 -16.67 -16.00 2.06
C VAL A 106 -16.92 -15.30 0.73
N LEU A 107 -16.78 -13.97 0.68
CA LEU A 107 -16.95 -13.19 -0.54
C LEU A 107 -15.90 -13.53 -1.59
N THR A 108 -14.63 -13.59 -1.19
CA THR A 108 -13.51 -13.90 -2.09
C THR A 108 -13.69 -15.28 -2.70
N LYS A 109 -14.03 -16.28 -1.89
CA LYS A 109 -14.28 -17.65 -2.36
C LYS A 109 -15.46 -17.69 -3.33
N ARG A 110 -16.57 -17.03 -2.99
CA ARG A 110 -17.77 -16.99 -3.84
C ARG A 110 -17.49 -16.37 -5.21
N PHE A 111 -16.72 -15.28 -5.25
CA PHE A 111 -16.32 -14.64 -6.50
C PHE A 111 -15.31 -15.49 -7.27
N PHE A 112 -14.33 -16.06 -6.58
CA PHE A 112 -13.35 -16.96 -7.17
C PHE A 112 -14.02 -18.16 -7.84
N ASP A 113 -14.91 -18.86 -7.15
CA ASP A 113 -15.63 -20.01 -7.69
C ASP A 113 -16.44 -19.63 -8.94
N LYS A 114 -17.10 -18.46 -8.93
CA LYS A 114 -17.85 -17.97 -10.09
C LYS A 114 -16.95 -17.70 -11.30
N ILE A 115 -15.79 -17.10 -11.09
CA ILE A 115 -14.85 -16.75 -12.17
C ILE A 115 -14.17 -18.01 -12.70
N LEU A 116 -13.78 -18.92 -11.80
CA LEU A 116 -13.15 -20.19 -12.15
C LEU A 116 -14.09 -21.07 -12.98
N LEU A 117 -15.39 -21.08 -12.65
CA LEU A 117 -16.41 -21.84 -13.40
C LEU A 117 -16.89 -21.14 -14.68
N ASN A 118 -16.43 -19.91 -14.96
CA ASN A 118 -16.87 -19.18 -16.15
C ASN A 118 -16.23 -19.70 -17.45
N SER A 119 -15.09 -20.39 -17.34
CA SER A 119 -14.44 -21.04 -18.47
C SER A 119 -13.67 -22.27 -17.99
N ASP A 120 -13.76 -23.34 -18.77
CA ASP A 120 -12.97 -24.57 -18.59
C ASP A 120 -11.69 -24.56 -19.44
N GLU A 121 -11.35 -23.43 -20.06
CA GLU A 121 -10.12 -23.31 -20.84
C GLU A 121 -8.88 -23.58 -20.00
N LEU A 122 -8.07 -24.51 -20.51
CA LEU A 122 -6.77 -24.85 -19.97
C LEU A 122 -5.71 -24.10 -20.78
N LYS A 123 -4.94 -23.23 -20.11
CA LYS A 123 -3.70 -22.67 -20.67
C LYS A 123 -2.54 -23.29 -19.92
N ASP A 124 -1.63 -23.93 -20.63
CA ASP A 124 -0.48 -24.64 -20.05
C ASP A 124 -0.85 -25.67 -18.96
N GLY A 125 -2.01 -26.33 -19.10
CA GLY A 125 -2.52 -27.29 -18.11
C GLY A 125 -3.16 -26.65 -16.87
N TRP A 126 -3.24 -25.33 -16.80
CA TRP A 126 -3.89 -24.58 -15.72
C TRP A 126 -5.28 -24.09 -16.12
N ARG A 127 -6.28 -24.34 -15.26
CA ARG A 127 -7.63 -23.75 -15.42
C ARG A 127 -7.55 -22.28 -15.03
N CYS A 128 -7.56 -21.41 -16.05
CA CYS A 128 -7.44 -19.98 -15.85
C CYS A 128 -8.74 -19.32 -15.35
N GLY A 129 -9.85 -20.07 -15.39
CA GLY A 129 -11.18 -19.49 -15.28
C GLY A 129 -11.48 -18.57 -16.46
N GLY A 130 -12.57 -17.80 -16.33
CA GLY A 130 -12.93 -16.75 -17.29
C GLY A 130 -12.62 -15.35 -16.78
N ALA A 131 -13.11 -14.36 -17.52
CA ALA A 131 -13.27 -13.00 -17.04
C ALA A 131 -14.74 -12.75 -16.70
N ILE A 132 -15.02 -11.86 -15.76
CA ILE A 132 -16.39 -11.46 -15.42
C ILE A 132 -16.47 -9.95 -15.24
N GLU A 133 -17.61 -9.37 -15.60
CA GLU A 133 -17.89 -7.97 -15.33
C GLU A 133 -18.15 -7.74 -13.84
N LEU A 134 -17.72 -6.58 -13.33
CA LEU A 134 -17.95 -6.18 -11.95
C LEU A 134 -19.45 -6.06 -11.60
N SER A 135 -20.28 -5.73 -12.60
CA SER A 135 -21.74 -5.65 -12.51
C SER A 135 -22.36 -7.00 -12.08
N GLU A 136 -21.91 -8.10 -12.70
CA GLU A 136 -22.40 -9.44 -12.40
C GLU A 136 -22.01 -9.89 -10.98
N LEU A 137 -20.80 -9.56 -10.53
CA LEU A 137 -20.38 -9.83 -9.15
C LEU A 137 -21.19 -9.03 -8.13
N ALA A 138 -21.56 -7.78 -8.47
CA ALA A 138 -22.39 -6.95 -7.61
C ALA A 138 -23.82 -7.50 -7.45
N LEU A 139 -24.33 -8.23 -8.44
CA LEU A 139 -25.63 -8.92 -8.35
C LEU A 139 -25.59 -10.12 -7.39
N MET A 140 -24.44 -10.75 -7.22
CA MET A 140 -24.26 -11.87 -6.28
C MET A 140 -24.15 -11.44 -4.81
N LEU A 141 -24.05 -10.14 -4.55
CA LEU A 141 -24.02 -9.59 -3.19
C LEU A 141 -25.43 -9.49 -2.61
N THR A 142 -25.57 -9.85 -1.34
CA THR A 142 -26.78 -9.54 -0.57
C THR A 142 -26.89 -8.04 -0.29
N GLU A 143 -28.06 -7.54 0.07
CA GLU A 143 -28.23 -6.11 0.37
C GLU A 143 -27.34 -5.64 1.53
N SER A 144 -27.10 -6.48 2.54
CA SER A 144 -26.18 -6.16 3.64
C SER A 144 -24.71 -6.10 3.16
N GLU A 145 -24.30 -7.01 2.28
CA GLU A 145 -22.96 -6.99 1.69
C GLU A 145 -22.77 -5.80 0.74
N LYS A 146 -23.79 -5.42 -0.05
CA LYS A 146 -23.77 -4.21 -0.88
C LYS A 146 -23.60 -2.96 -0.03
N GLN A 147 -24.33 -2.86 1.09
CA GLN A 147 -24.16 -1.76 2.03
C GLN A 147 -22.75 -1.76 2.64
N LEU A 148 -22.23 -2.93 3.03
CA LEU A 148 -20.88 -3.08 3.56
C LEU A 148 -19.81 -2.63 2.56
N MET A 149 -19.97 -2.99 1.28
CA MET A 149 -19.10 -2.52 0.19
C MET A 149 -19.23 -1.02 -0.02
N LYS A 150 -20.44 -0.46 -0.08
CA LYS A 150 -20.66 1.00 -0.24
C LYS A 150 -20.05 1.84 0.88
N GLN A 151 -19.89 1.27 2.07
CA GLN A 151 -19.19 1.92 3.19
C GLN A 151 -17.67 2.03 2.97
N GLN A 152 -17.10 1.30 2.01
CA GLN A 152 -15.68 1.34 1.63
C GLN A 152 -15.41 2.37 0.51
N CYS A 153 -14.19 2.93 0.46
CA CYS A 153 -13.76 3.90 -0.54
C CYS A 153 -13.49 3.14 -1.83
N GLY A 154 -14.32 3.36 -2.85
CA GLY A 154 -14.25 2.61 -4.11
C GLY A 154 -14.98 1.25 -4.08
N GLY A 155 -15.71 0.94 -3.00
CA GLY A 155 -16.67 -0.15 -2.99
C GLY A 155 -16.10 -1.55 -3.26
N LEU A 156 -16.84 -2.33 -4.04
CA LEU A 156 -16.48 -3.68 -4.46
C LEU A 156 -15.16 -3.72 -5.25
N GLN A 157 -14.88 -2.69 -6.05
CA GLN A 157 -13.65 -2.60 -6.83
C GLN A 157 -12.40 -2.55 -5.92
N THR A 158 -12.45 -1.75 -4.85
CA THR A 158 -11.37 -1.67 -3.87
C THR A 158 -11.23 -2.97 -3.08
N PHE A 159 -12.34 -3.63 -2.75
CA PHE A 159 -12.31 -4.95 -2.12
C PHE A 159 -11.52 -5.95 -2.95
N LEU A 160 -11.84 -6.06 -4.25
CA LEU A 160 -11.17 -6.99 -5.17
C LEU A 160 -9.69 -6.65 -5.37
N ARG A 161 -9.35 -5.36 -5.51
CA ARG A 161 -7.96 -4.88 -5.62
C ARG A 161 -7.11 -5.23 -4.40
N ASN A 162 -7.71 -5.23 -3.22
CA ASN A 162 -7.01 -5.59 -1.98
C ASN A 162 -6.85 -7.10 -1.82
N GLN A 163 -7.59 -7.91 -2.58
CA GLN A 163 -7.38 -9.36 -2.71
C GLN A 163 -6.44 -9.68 -3.88
N HIS A 164 -5.35 -8.90 -4.02
CA HIS A 164 -4.33 -9.03 -5.05
C HIS A 164 -3.62 -10.40 -5.10
N GLN A 165 -3.83 -11.27 -4.12
CA GLN A 165 -3.33 -12.65 -4.13
C GLN A 165 -4.24 -13.60 -4.91
N VAL A 166 -5.46 -13.17 -5.26
CA VAL A 166 -6.44 -13.97 -6.00
C VAL A 166 -6.85 -13.29 -7.30
N PHE A 167 -7.04 -11.96 -7.28
CA PHE A 167 -7.63 -11.24 -8.40
C PHE A 167 -6.73 -10.15 -8.97
N LYS A 168 -6.81 -10.00 -10.29
CA LYS A 168 -6.32 -8.84 -11.03
C LYS A 168 -7.51 -8.06 -11.60
N THR A 169 -7.71 -6.83 -11.14
CA THR A 169 -8.72 -5.92 -11.72
C THR A 169 -8.11 -5.10 -12.84
N LEU A 170 -8.68 -5.14 -14.04
CA LEU A 170 -8.27 -4.35 -15.19
C LEU A 170 -9.29 -3.24 -15.46
N LYS A 171 -8.81 -2.01 -15.64
CA LYS A 171 -9.67 -0.90 -16.06
C LYS A 171 -9.57 -0.78 -17.58
N ILE A 172 -10.66 -1.03 -18.29
CA ILE A 172 -10.68 -0.87 -19.74
C ILE A 172 -11.12 0.56 -20.05
N CYS A 173 -10.22 1.37 -20.61
CA CYS A 173 -10.58 2.68 -21.14
C CYS A 173 -10.90 2.52 -22.63
N GLN A 174 -12.18 2.54 -23.00
CA GLN A 174 -12.55 2.61 -24.41
C GLN A 174 -12.22 4.01 -24.96
N HIS A 175 -11.07 4.14 -25.62
CA HIS A 175 -10.81 5.23 -26.56
C HIS A 175 -10.35 4.61 -27.87
N SER A 176 -11.31 4.10 -28.66
CA SER A 176 -11.23 4.01 -30.12
C SER A 176 -12.48 3.31 -30.68
N GLN A 177 -13.48 4.10 -31.08
CA GLN A 177 -13.97 4.22 -32.45
C GLN A 177 -15.26 5.05 -32.46
N GLN A 178 -15.33 6.00 -33.40
CA GLN A 178 -16.47 6.87 -33.66
C GLN A 178 -17.73 6.04 -33.95
N THR A 179 -18.82 6.28 -33.20
CA THR A 179 -20.03 6.99 -33.68
C THR A 179 -21.02 7.15 -32.52
N ASN A 180 -21.35 8.41 -32.19
CA ASN A 180 -22.56 8.89 -31.51
C ASN A 180 -23.22 7.98 -30.47
N PHE A 181 -22.66 7.90 -29.26
CA PHE A 181 -23.45 7.65 -28.06
C PHE A 181 -23.00 8.60 -26.95
N ARG A 182 -23.94 9.34 -26.37
CA ARG A 182 -23.70 10.18 -25.19
C ARG A 182 -23.38 9.24 -24.02
N PRO A 183 -22.18 9.27 -23.40
CA PRO A 183 -21.92 8.42 -22.26
C PRO A 183 -22.68 8.94 -21.05
N SER A 184 -23.56 8.10 -20.50
CA SER A 184 -24.02 8.23 -19.12
C SER A 184 -22.83 7.92 -18.19
N VAL A 185 -22.73 8.63 -17.07
CA VAL A 185 -21.61 8.61 -16.09
C VAL A 185 -21.41 7.26 -15.36
N HIS A 186 -21.95 6.15 -15.86
CA HIS A 186 -21.89 4.84 -15.22
C HIS A 186 -21.09 3.76 -15.97
N ASP A 187 -20.62 4.00 -17.19
CA ASP A 187 -20.02 2.92 -17.99
C ASP A 187 -18.49 2.92 -17.92
N ALA A 188 -17.97 2.62 -16.72
CA ALA A 188 -16.58 2.21 -16.55
C ALA A 188 -16.52 0.69 -16.46
N PHE A 189 -16.15 0.02 -17.55
CA PHE A 189 -15.96 -1.44 -17.56
C PHE A 189 -14.68 -1.82 -16.82
N LEU A 190 -14.84 -2.73 -15.85
CA LEU A 190 -13.75 -3.36 -15.13
C LEU A 190 -13.88 -4.86 -15.30
N GLU A 191 -12.90 -5.45 -15.99
CA GLU A 191 -12.75 -6.89 -16.07
C GLU A 191 -11.94 -7.38 -14.87
N LEU A 192 -12.37 -8.52 -14.33
CA LEU A 192 -11.68 -9.23 -13.26
C LEU A 192 -11.15 -10.56 -13.78
N THR A 193 -9.87 -10.84 -13.50
CA THR A 193 -9.22 -12.11 -13.86
C THR A 193 -8.61 -12.75 -12.61
N ILE A 194 -8.55 -14.08 -12.58
CA ILE A 194 -7.79 -14.84 -11.58
C ILE A 194 -6.29 -14.74 -11.92
N LEU A 195 -5.45 -14.55 -10.90
CA LEU A 195 -3.98 -14.61 -11.04
C LEU A 195 -3.49 -16.06 -11.13
#